data_AF-A0A7S3HC04-F1
#
_entry.id   AF-A0A7S3HC04-F1
#
_cell.length_a   1.000
_cell.length_b   1.000
_cell.length_c   1.000
_cell.angle_alpha   90.00
_cell.angle_beta   90.00
_cell.angle_gamma   90.00
#
_symmetry.space_group_name_H-M   'P 1'
#
loop_
_entity.id
_entity.type
_entity.pdbx_description
1 polymer ?
#
loop_
_entity_poly.entity_id
_entity_poly.type
_entity_poly.pdbx_seq_one_letter_code
_entity_poly.pdbx_strand_id
1 'polypeptide(L)'
;EMERAREEEGRRLEVLEQQRLEHGRAAEEQRLERERTEVQARDVQRTLEQAKLAERTAAERAAAEAAARTAEEARKRAAEEKTRKDAQEKVDGFLKTKGFKTISMPRTSCFSASYPLHVAVQENNAGLVYALLQSGADKNVKNSAGKTPLEA
;
A
#
# COMPACT_ATOMS: atom_id res chain seq x y z
N GLU A 1 -79.14 -37.41 -42.66
CA GLU A 1 -77.74 -37.26 -43.14
C GLU A 1 -77.23 -35.82 -43.09
N MET A 2 -77.98 -34.83 -43.60
CA MET A 2 -77.55 -33.42 -43.56
C MET A 2 -77.30 -32.84 -42.16
N GLU A 3 -78.05 -33.27 -41.15
CA GLU A 3 -77.88 -32.80 -39.77
C GLU A 3 -76.57 -33.30 -39.13
N ARG A 4 -76.23 -34.58 -39.34
CA ARG A 4 -74.94 -35.17 -38.90
C ARG A 4 -73.75 -34.53 -39.59
N ALA A 5 -73.86 -34.20 -40.88
CA ALA A 5 -72.81 -33.51 -41.62
C ALA A 5 -72.55 -32.09 -41.08
N ARG A 6 -73.62 -31.36 -40.70
CA ARG A 6 -73.50 -30.02 -40.07
C ARG A 6 -72.91 -30.09 -38.66
N GLU A 7 -73.28 -31.11 -37.87
CA GLU A 7 -72.69 -31.34 -36.54
C GLU A 7 -71.20 -31.69 -36.64
N GLU A 8 -70.80 -32.53 -37.61
CA GLU A 8 -69.38 -32.84 -37.85
C GLU A 8 -68.59 -31.63 -38.33
N GLU A 9 -69.18 -30.80 -39.20
CA GLU A 9 -68.57 -29.55 -39.66
C GLU A 9 -68.41 -28.55 -38.50
N GLY A 10 -69.42 -28.42 -37.62
CA GLY A 10 -69.33 -27.65 -36.39
C GLY A 10 -68.18 -28.11 -35.49
N ARG A 11 -68.08 -29.41 -35.21
CA ARG A 11 -66.98 -29.99 -34.41
C ARG A 11 -65.61 -29.76 -35.04
N ARG A 12 -65.50 -29.84 -36.37
CA ARG A 12 -64.24 -29.54 -37.09
C ARG A 12 -63.84 -28.08 -36.96
N LEU A 13 -64.80 -27.16 -37.06
CA LEU A 13 -64.56 -25.73 -36.88
C LEU A 13 -64.16 -25.41 -35.44
N GLU A 14 -64.81 -26.03 -34.44
CA GLU A 14 -64.43 -25.88 -33.03
C GLU A 14 -63.01 -26.37 -32.76
N VAL A 15 -62.61 -27.51 -33.32
CA VAL A 15 -61.24 -28.02 -33.20
C VAL A 15 -60.23 -27.09 -33.86
N LEU A 16 -60.52 -26.55 -35.05
CA LEU A 16 -59.65 -25.59 -35.73
C LEU A 16 -59.55 -24.27 -34.95
N GLU A 17 -60.65 -23.79 -34.37
CA GLU A 17 -60.65 -22.61 -33.51
C GLU A 17 -59.82 -22.84 -32.24
N GLN A 18 -59.99 -24.00 -31.59
CA GLN A 18 -59.20 -24.39 -30.42
C GLN A 18 -57.72 -24.48 -30.76
N GLN A 19 -57.36 -25.10 -31.89
CA GLN A 19 -55.97 -25.15 -32.38
C GLN A 19 -55.40 -23.75 -32.65
N ARG A 20 -56.20 -22.83 -33.21
CA ARG A 20 -55.77 -21.44 -33.44
C ARG A 20 -55.54 -20.69 -32.14
N LEU A 21 -56.39 -20.89 -31.14
CA LEU A 21 -56.24 -20.31 -29.80
C LEU A 21 -55.03 -20.89 -29.06
N GLU A 22 -54.82 -22.20 -29.12
CA GLU A 22 -53.66 -22.87 -28.53
C GLU A 22 -52.35 -22.43 -29.19
N HIS A 23 -52.32 -22.34 -30.53
CA HIS A 23 -51.16 -21.82 -31.24
C HIS A 23 -50.91 -20.33 -30.93
N GLY A 24 -51.98 -19.54 -30.77
CA GLY A 24 -51.88 -18.13 -30.35
C GLY A 24 -51.30 -17.99 -28.93
N ARG A 25 -51.79 -18.79 -27.98
CA ARG A 25 -51.29 -18.83 -26.60
C ARG A 25 -49.83 -19.28 -26.54
N ALA A 26 -49.48 -20.36 -27.25
CA ALA A 26 -48.10 -20.85 -27.31
C ALA A 26 -47.15 -19.81 -27.91
N ALA A 27 -47.59 -19.07 -28.94
CA ALA A 27 -46.81 -17.97 -29.51
C ALA A 27 -46.65 -16.80 -28.52
N GLU A 28 -47.68 -16.46 -27.75
CA GLU A 28 -47.62 -15.42 -26.72
C GLU A 28 -46.69 -15.81 -25.55
N GLU A 29 -46.79 -17.04 -25.06
CA GLU A 29 -45.90 -17.58 -24.02
C GLU A 29 -44.45 -17.57 -24.48
N GLN A 30 -44.16 -17.99 -25.71
CA GLN A 30 -42.80 -17.91 -26.28
C GLN A 30 -42.29 -16.47 -26.37
N ARG A 31 -43.15 -15.49 -26.69
CA ARG A 31 -42.76 -14.08 -26.73
C ARG A 31 -42.42 -13.55 -25.34
N LEU A 32 -43.24 -13.88 -24.34
CA LEU A 32 -42.99 -13.49 -22.94
C LEU A 32 -41.73 -14.16 -22.37
N GLU A 33 -41.48 -15.42 -22.70
CA GLU A 33 -40.27 -16.13 -22.29
C GLU A 33 -39.02 -15.48 -22.89
N ARG A 34 -39.05 -15.17 -24.20
CA ARG A 34 -37.95 -14.44 -24.86
C ARG A 34 -37.70 -13.10 -24.19
N GLU A 35 -38.73 -12.29 -23.98
CA GLU A 35 -38.59 -11.00 -23.31
C GLU A 35 -38.00 -11.13 -21.90
N ARG A 36 -38.46 -12.11 -21.11
CA ARG A 36 -37.89 -12.41 -19.78
C ARG A 36 -36.42 -12.80 -19.86
N THR A 37 -36.04 -13.67 -20.79
CA THR A 37 -34.63 -14.07 -20.96
C THR A 37 -33.76 -12.91 -21.43
N GLU A 38 -34.27 -12.03 -22.28
CA GLU A 38 -33.56 -10.83 -22.72
C GLU A 38 -33.36 -9.83 -21.58
N VAL A 39 -34.38 -9.61 -20.75
CA VAL A 39 -34.27 -8.77 -19.54
C VAL A 39 -33.27 -9.39 -18.57
N GLN A 40 -33.38 -10.68 -18.29
CA GLN A 40 -32.46 -11.39 -17.40
C GLN A 40 -31.02 -11.34 -17.92
N ALA A 41 -30.80 -11.51 -19.22
CA ALA A 41 -29.48 -11.41 -19.84
C ALA A 41 -28.90 -9.98 -19.71
N ARG A 42 -29.73 -8.95 -19.89
CA ARG A 42 -29.32 -7.55 -19.69
C ARG A 42 -28.94 -7.25 -18.24
N ASP A 43 -29.69 -7.77 -17.27
CA ASP A 43 -29.38 -7.58 -15.86
C ASP A 43 -28.09 -8.32 -15.45
N VAL A 44 -27.89 -9.54 -15.95
CA VAL A 44 -26.62 -10.27 -15.77
C VAL A 44 -25.46 -9.50 -16.41
N GLN A 45 -25.64 -8.98 -17.62
CA GLN A 45 -24.59 -8.17 -18.26
C GLN A 45 -24.28 -6.92 -17.44
N ARG A 46 -25.30 -6.18 -16.99
CA ARG A 46 -25.12 -4.96 -16.19
C ARG A 46 -24.40 -5.26 -14.87
N THR A 47 -24.75 -6.33 -14.18
CA THR A 47 -24.09 -6.73 -12.93
C THR A 47 -22.64 -7.15 -13.16
N LEU A 48 -22.34 -7.86 -14.25
CA LEU A 48 -20.97 -8.20 -14.65
C LEU A 48 -20.15 -6.95 -14.98
N GLU A 49 -20.73 -5.99 -15.70
CA GLU A 49 -20.07 -4.72 -16.02
C GLU A 49 -19.79 -3.89 -14.76
N GLN A 50 -20.77 -3.83 -13.84
CA GLN A 50 -20.60 -3.18 -12.54
C GLN A 50 -19.53 -3.87 -11.69
N ALA A 51 -19.50 -5.20 -11.66
CA ALA A 51 -18.48 -5.96 -10.94
C ALA A 51 -17.08 -5.74 -11.51
N LYS A 52 -16.93 -5.76 -12.85
CA LYS A 52 -15.66 -5.44 -13.53
C LYS A 52 -15.19 -4.03 -13.22
N LEU A 53 -16.10 -3.05 -13.20
CA LEU A 53 -15.76 -1.67 -12.84
C LEU A 53 -15.36 -1.56 -11.37
N ALA A 54 -16.07 -2.24 -10.46
CA ALA A 54 -15.72 -2.28 -9.04
C ALA A 54 -14.34 -2.90 -8.80
N GLU A 55 -14.01 -4.00 -9.49
CA GLU A 55 -12.70 -4.64 -9.41
C GLU A 55 -11.59 -3.72 -9.91
N ARG A 56 -11.78 -3.08 -11.07
CA ARG A 56 -10.81 -2.13 -11.64
C ARG A 56 -10.57 -0.95 -10.71
N THR A 57 -11.64 -0.36 -10.17
CA THR A 57 -11.53 0.78 -9.25
C THR A 57 -10.91 0.39 -7.92
N ALA A 58 -11.18 -0.82 -7.40
CA ALA A 58 -10.52 -1.33 -6.21
C ALA A 58 -9.02 -1.59 -6.47
N ALA A 59 -8.66 -2.17 -7.61
CA ALA A 59 -7.26 -2.40 -7.99
C ALA A 59 -6.49 -1.08 -8.16
N GLU A 60 -7.09 -0.07 -8.81
CA GLU A 60 -6.47 1.25 -8.96
C GLU A 60 -6.28 1.95 -7.62
N ARG A 61 -7.27 1.89 -6.72
CA ARG A 61 -7.15 2.42 -5.35
C ARG A 61 -6.05 1.71 -4.57
N ALA A 62 -6.01 0.38 -4.59
CA ALA A 62 -4.97 -0.40 -3.92
C ALA A 62 -3.57 -0.08 -4.47
N ALA A 63 -3.44 0.09 -5.78
CA ALA A 63 -2.18 0.50 -6.41
C ALA A 63 -1.76 1.92 -6.00
N ALA A 64 -2.71 2.87 -5.96
CA ALA A 64 -2.47 4.23 -5.52
C ALA A 64 -2.06 4.29 -4.03
N GLU A 65 -2.72 3.52 -3.17
CA GLU A 65 -2.37 3.41 -1.75
C GLU A 65 -0.99 2.76 -1.55
N ALA A 66 -0.66 1.72 -2.31
CA ALA A 66 0.67 1.10 -2.27
C ALA A 66 1.75 2.10 -2.72
N ALA A 67 1.50 2.83 -3.83
CA ALA A 67 2.39 3.88 -4.30
C ALA A 67 2.58 4.99 -3.24
N ALA A 68 1.51 5.44 -2.59
CA ALA A 68 1.57 6.42 -1.51
C ALA A 68 2.41 5.94 -0.32
N ARG A 69 2.24 4.68 0.11
CA ARG A 69 3.03 4.08 1.20
C ARG A 69 4.51 4.01 0.86
N THR A 70 4.86 3.55 -0.35
CA THR A 70 6.26 3.50 -0.79
C THR A 70 6.88 4.90 -0.90
N ALA A 71 6.12 5.90 -1.34
CA ALA A 71 6.58 7.28 -1.40
C ALA A 71 6.78 7.88 0.01
N GLU A 72 5.89 7.59 0.96
CA GLU A 72 6.05 8.01 2.35
C GLU A 72 7.28 7.36 3.00
N GLU A 73 7.46 6.05 2.81
CA GLU A 73 8.61 5.34 3.35
C GLU A 73 9.93 5.85 2.74
N ALA A 74 9.95 6.11 1.42
CA ALA A 74 11.10 6.72 0.77
C ALA A 74 11.39 8.13 1.32
N ARG A 75 10.37 8.94 1.59
CA ARG A 75 10.53 10.25 2.24
C ARG A 75 11.09 10.14 3.65
N LYS A 76 10.62 9.17 4.45
CA LYS A 76 11.15 8.92 5.80
C LYS A 76 12.62 8.50 5.75
N ARG A 77 12.96 7.53 4.89
CA ARG A 77 14.35 7.09 4.70
C ARG A 77 15.26 8.24 4.22
N ALA A 78 14.78 9.08 3.31
CA ALA A 78 15.53 10.26 2.85
C ALA A 78 15.71 11.31 3.96
N ALA A 79 14.68 11.52 4.79
CA ALA A 79 14.78 12.40 5.96
C ALA A 79 15.78 11.87 6.99
N GLU A 80 15.72 10.57 7.31
CA GLU A 80 16.66 9.90 8.20
C GLU A 80 18.10 9.96 7.65
N GLU A 81 18.30 9.69 6.37
CA GLU A 81 19.60 9.79 5.73
C GLU A 81 20.15 11.21 5.78
N LYS A 82 19.31 12.23 5.53
CA LYS A 82 19.70 13.63 5.66
C LYS A 82 20.12 13.94 7.09
N THR A 83 19.31 13.59 8.08
CA THR A 83 19.65 13.82 9.49
C THR A 83 20.95 13.12 9.90
N ARG A 84 21.21 11.90 9.38
CA ARG A 84 22.46 11.18 9.59
C ARG A 84 23.65 11.89 8.96
N LYS A 85 23.51 12.40 7.73
CA LYS A 85 24.56 13.19 7.06
C LYS A 85 24.86 14.48 7.81
N ASP A 86 23.82 15.24 8.18
CA ASP A 86 23.96 16.45 9.01
C ASP A 86 24.66 16.15 10.35
N ALA A 87 24.36 15.02 10.98
CA ALA A 87 25.03 14.59 12.21
C ALA A 87 26.51 14.23 11.97
N GLN A 88 26.82 13.54 10.87
CA GLN A 88 28.18 13.17 10.51
C GLN A 88 29.04 14.40 10.19
N GLU A 89 28.50 15.41 9.49
CA GLU A 89 29.19 16.67 9.22
C GLU A 89 29.52 17.45 10.50
N LYS A 90 28.61 17.46 11.47
CA LYS A 90 28.87 18.06 12.79
C LYS A 90 30.01 17.34 13.52
N VAL A 91 30.04 16.01 13.45
CA VAL A 91 31.12 15.21 14.02
C VAL A 91 32.45 15.51 13.33
N ASP A 92 32.48 15.53 11.99
CA ASP A 92 33.70 15.81 11.24
C ASP A 92 34.24 17.23 11.51
N GLY A 93 33.35 18.23 11.52
CA GLY A 93 33.68 19.60 11.90
C GLY A 93 34.25 19.70 13.31
N PHE A 94 33.69 18.94 14.26
CA PHE A 94 34.22 18.86 15.62
C PHE A 94 35.61 18.21 15.67
N LEU A 95 35.80 17.08 15.00
CA LEU A 95 37.10 16.37 14.95
C LEU A 95 38.18 17.30 14.38
N LYS A 96 37.87 18.00 13.29
CA LYS A 96 38.78 18.95 12.64
C LYS A 96 39.11 20.13 13.56
N THR A 97 38.12 20.72 14.23
CA THR A 97 38.31 21.87 15.14
C THR A 97 39.14 21.49 16.36
N LYS A 98 38.95 20.30 16.92
CA LYS A 98 39.66 19.83 18.11
C LYS A 98 40.99 19.11 17.80
N GLY A 99 41.30 18.87 16.53
CA GLY A 99 42.53 18.24 16.06
C GLY A 99 42.56 16.71 16.23
N PHE A 100 41.41 16.05 16.20
CA PHE A 100 41.32 14.60 16.20
C PHE A 100 41.44 14.04 14.78
N LYS A 101 42.19 12.93 14.61
CA LYS A 101 42.34 12.25 13.31
C LYS A 101 41.15 11.36 12.96
N THR A 102 40.57 10.67 13.94
CA THR A 102 39.42 9.77 13.76
C THR A 102 38.55 9.75 15.02
N ILE A 103 37.33 9.21 14.91
CA ILE A 103 36.37 9.07 16.02
C ILE A 103 36.90 8.20 17.18
N SER A 104 37.76 7.23 16.88
CA SER A 104 38.28 6.26 17.86
C SER A 104 39.73 6.53 18.26
N MET A 105 40.44 7.43 17.57
CA MET A 105 41.82 7.75 17.95
C MET A 105 41.87 8.81 19.05
N PRO A 106 42.60 8.56 20.16
CA PRO A 106 42.84 9.59 21.14
C PRO A 106 43.78 10.65 20.56
N ARG A 107 43.60 11.89 20.99
CA ARG A 107 44.64 12.91 20.81
C ARG A 107 45.63 12.77 21.96
N THR A 108 46.87 12.41 21.64
CA THR A 108 47.98 12.36 22.59
C THR A 108 48.71 13.71 22.57
N SER A 109 48.56 14.50 23.63
CA SER A 109 49.48 15.61 23.94
C SER A 109 50.54 15.12 24.94
N CYS A 110 51.63 15.88 25.14
CA CYS A 110 52.86 15.47 25.85
C CYS A 110 52.68 14.64 27.13
N PHE A 111 51.57 14.77 27.86
CA PHE A 111 51.27 13.96 29.06
C PHE A 111 49.81 13.51 29.19
N SER A 112 48.98 13.59 28.14
CA SER A 112 47.57 13.21 28.21
C SER A 112 46.99 12.71 26.90
N ALA A 113 46.23 11.61 26.97
CA ALA A 113 45.42 11.06 25.89
C ALA A 113 43.93 11.27 26.24
N SER A 114 43.22 11.98 25.36
CA SER A 114 41.77 12.18 25.46
C SER A 114 41.10 11.75 24.17
N TYR A 115 39.95 11.09 24.24
CA TYR A 115 39.17 10.71 23.07
C TYR A 115 38.14 11.79 22.72
N PRO A 116 37.66 11.83 21.46
CA PRO A 116 36.61 12.77 21.05
C PRO A 116 35.39 12.72 21.97
N LEU A 117 35.03 11.52 22.45
CA LEU A 117 33.88 11.30 23.32
C LEU A 117 34.06 11.91 24.72
N HIS A 118 35.28 11.86 25.29
CA HIS A 118 35.57 12.55 26.57
C HIS A 118 35.38 14.06 26.44
N VAL A 119 35.88 14.65 25.35
CA VAL A 119 35.76 16.10 25.12
C VAL A 119 34.30 16.50 24.86
N ALA A 120 33.54 15.69 24.13
CA ALA A 120 32.12 15.96 23.88
C ALA A 120 31.27 15.97 25.16
N VAL A 121 31.58 15.09 26.13
CA VAL A 121 30.93 15.09 27.45
C VAL A 121 31.34 16.30 28.28
N GLN A 122 32.63 16.67 28.26
CA GLN A 122 33.12 17.88 28.94
C GLN A 122 32.48 19.17 28.40
N GLU A 123 32.17 19.22 27.10
CA GLU A 123 31.45 20.35 26.48
C GLU A 123 29.92 20.29 26.67
N ASN A 124 29.41 19.29 27.40
CA ASN A 124 27.99 19.06 27.68
C ASN A 124 27.11 19.05 26.40
N ASN A 125 27.67 18.59 25.28
CA ASN A 125 26.99 18.58 24.00
C ASN A 125 26.34 17.22 23.77
N ALA A 126 25.15 17.03 24.35
CA ALA A 126 24.39 15.78 24.24
C ALA A 126 24.16 15.34 22.78
N GLY A 127 23.93 16.30 21.86
CA GLY A 127 23.74 16.02 20.43
C GLY A 127 25.00 15.47 19.76
N LEU A 128 26.17 16.02 20.10
CA LEU A 128 27.45 15.54 19.60
C LEU A 128 27.84 14.19 20.23
N VAL A 129 27.59 14.00 21.52
CA VAL A 129 27.77 12.70 22.19
C VAL A 129 26.92 11.63 21.50
N TYR A 130 25.65 11.92 21.24
CA TYR A 130 24.76 11.01 20.53
C TYR A 130 25.24 10.71 19.10
N ALA A 131 25.68 11.73 18.36
CA ALA A 131 26.21 11.55 17.01
C ALA A 131 27.52 10.74 16.96
N LEU A 132 28.43 10.94 17.92
CA LEU A 132 29.67 10.17 18.07
C LEU A 132 29.37 8.70 18.38
N LEU A 133 28.41 8.43 19.28
CA LEU A 133 27.97 7.07 19.60
C LEU A 133 27.31 6.37 18.41
N GLN A 134 26.42 7.07 17.68
CA GLN A 134 25.84 6.56 16.44
C GLN A 134 26.89 6.25 15.37
N SER A 135 28.00 6.99 15.38
CA SER A 135 29.13 6.79 14.48
C SER A 135 30.11 5.70 14.94
N GLY A 136 29.81 4.98 16.02
CA GLY A 136 30.61 3.86 16.52
C GLY A 136 31.71 4.23 17.52
N ALA A 137 31.63 5.38 18.20
CA ALA A 137 32.57 5.72 19.27
C ALA A 137 32.41 4.79 20.49
N ASP A 138 33.53 4.32 21.04
CA ASP A 138 33.54 3.46 22.22
C ASP A 138 33.20 4.23 23.50
N LYS A 139 32.02 3.97 24.07
CA LYS A 139 31.57 4.59 25.33
C LYS A 139 32.34 4.15 26.58
N ASN A 140 33.09 3.06 26.50
CA ASN A 140 33.83 2.48 27.63
C ASN A 140 35.33 2.82 27.60
N VAL A 141 35.76 3.67 26.66
CA VAL A 141 37.18 3.94 26.46
C VAL A 141 37.75 4.78 27.61
N LYS A 142 38.86 4.33 28.19
CA LYS A 142 39.51 5.04 29.29
C LYS A 142 40.55 6.03 28.76
N ASN A 143 40.54 7.24 29.30
CA ASN A 143 41.58 8.25 29.02
C ASN A 143 42.87 7.94 29.83
N SER A 144 43.91 8.78 29.70
CA SER A 144 45.16 8.60 30.46
C SER A 144 45.01 8.66 31.99
N ALA A 145 43.91 9.22 32.50
CA ALA A 145 43.59 9.24 33.93
C ALA A 145 42.79 8.00 34.37
N GLY A 146 42.56 7.03 33.47
CA GLY A 146 41.78 5.82 33.74
C GLY A 146 40.26 6.03 33.78
N LYS A 147 39.78 7.22 33.40
CA LYS A 147 38.36 7.59 33.46
C LYS A 147 37.63 7.29 32.15
N THR A 148 36.40 6.78 32.25
CA THR A 148 35.49 6.67 31.08
C THR A 148 34.93 8.05 30.68
N PRO A 149 34.32 8.20 29.50
CA PRO A 149 33.71 9.46 29.06
C PRO A 149 32.63 9.96 30.00
N LEU A 150 31.95 9.06 30.73
CA LEU A 150 30.95 9.41 31.72
C LEU A 150 31.56 9.97 33.02
N GLU A 151 32.81 9.62 33.33
CA GLU A 151 33.51 9.95 34.58
C GLU A 151 34.51 11.12 34.45
N ALA A 152 34.76 11.59 33.22
CA ALA A 152 35.83 12.55 32.89
C ALA A 152 35.47 13.99 33.21
#